data_AF-A0A0C3DML7-F1
#
_entry.id   AF-A0A0C3DML7-F1
#
_cell.length_a   1.000
_cell.length_b   1.000
_cell.length_c   1.000
_cell.angle_alpha   90.00
_cell.angle_beta   90.00
_cell.angle_gamma   90.00
#
_symmetry.space_group_name_H-M   'P 1'
#
loop_
_entity.id
_entity.type
_entity.pdbx_description
1 polymer ?
#
loop_
_entity_poly.entity_id
_entity_poly.type
_entity_poly.pdbx_seq_one_letter_code
_entity_poly.pdbx_strand_id
1 'polypeptide(L)'
;MYQWYENSRICYVYLHDVHYPFFPTTLHNMYHKSNGWPEWFSCGWTLQEMIVPRDVQFFNKDWHPISDKRSLSHILEHITGVPQHVLKEGLFSNCPCIAQIMSWAASQRMTRVEDRAYSLMGLLDMNMLMLYGEGKVFHHLQLEIIHMLNDHSIFAWG
;
A
#
# COMPACT_ATOMS: atom_id res chain seq x y z
N MET A 1 11.46 -2.34 6.37
CA MET A 1 10.82 -1.19 5.70
C MET A 1 9.75 -0.55 6.58
N TYR A 2 8.73 -1.29 7.01
CA TYR A 2 7.68 -0.78 7.91
C TYR A 2 8.13 0.18 9.02
N GLN A 3 9.08 -0.24 9.88
CA GLN A 3 9.56 0.57 11.00
C GLN A 3 10.16 1.92 10.56
N TRP A 4 10.70 2.02 9.34
CA TRP A 4 11.25 3.28 8.85
C TRP A 4 10.12 4.27 8.56
N TYR A 5 9.02 3.79 7.97
CA TYR A 5 7.83 4.61 7.73
C TYR A 5 7.10 4.95 9.03
N GLU A 6 7.00 3.99 9.96
CA GLU A 6 6.34 4.18 11.26
C GLU A 6 7.04 5.27 12.09
N ASN A 7 8.37 5.25 12.11
CA ASN A 7 9.18 6.21 12.86
C ASN A 7 9.48 7.49 12.06
N SER A 8 9.03 7.58 10.82
CA SER A 8 9.22 8.79 10.02
C SER A 8 8.33 9.92 10.54
N ARG A 9 8.89 11.13 10.61
CA ARG A 9 8.09 12.34 10.87
C ARG A 9 7.24 12.72 9.67
N ILE A 10 7.79 12.54 8.47
CA ILE A 10 7.16 12.88 7.19
C ILE A 10 7.68 11.93 6.11
N CYS A 11 6.80 11.50 5.22
CA CYS A 11 7.14 10.73 4.04
C CYS A 11 6.84 11.54 2.78
N TYR A 12 7.82 11.65 1.89
CA TYR A 12 7.66 12.35 0.62
C TYR A 12 7.41 11.34 -0.49
N VAL A 13 6.27 11.44 -1.16
CA VAL A 13 5.94 10.61 -2.32
C VAL A 13 6.16 11.43 -3.59
N TYR A 14 7.12 10.98 -4.39
CA TYR A 14 7.44 11.59 -5.68
C TYR A 14 6.75 10.83 -6.81
N LEU A 15 5.81 11.49 -7.48
CA LEU A 15 5.03 10.95 -8.59
C LEU A 15 5.68 11.37 -9.92
N HIS A 16 6.65 10.60 -10.36
CA HIS A 16 7.50 10.90 -11.50
C HIS A 16 6.76 10.97 -12.86
N ASP A 17 5.57 10.38 -12.94
CA ASP A 17 4.70 10.30 -14.12
C ASP A 17 3.51 11.28 -14.04
N VAL A 18 3.44 12.09 -12.97
CA VAL A 18 2.45 13.17 -12.82
C VAL A 18 3.09 14.49 -13.23
N HIS A 19 2.54 15.10 -14.27
CA HIS A 19 3.06 16.34 -14.85
C HIS A 19 2.41 17.62 -14.31
N TYR A 20 1.26 17.49 -13.65
CA TYR A 20 0.47 18.64 -13.23
C TYR A 20 0.56 18.85 -11.71
N PRO A 21 0.35 20.08 -11.21
CA PRO A 21 0.38 20.38 -9.77
C PRO A 21 -0.93 19.99 -9.06
N PHE A 22 -1.64 18.98 -9.56
CA PHE A 22 -2.88 18.48 -8.96
C PHE A 22 -2.90 16.96 -9.00
N PHE A 23 -3.56 16.37 -8.01
CA PHE A 23 -3.66 14.92 -7.88
C PHE A 23 -4.62 14.38 -8.94
N PRO A 24 -4.32 13.25 -9.61
CA PRO A 24 -5.27 12.65 -10.53
C PRO A 24 -6.51 12.20 -9.75
N THR A 25 -7.68 12.64 -10.20
CA THR A 25 -8.98 12.33 -9.57
C THR A 25 -9.81 11.33 -10.37
N THR A 26 -9.45 11.10 -11.63
CA THR A 26 -10.13 10.17 -12.53
C THR A 26 -9.12 9.33 -13.30
N LEU A 27 -9.56 8.15 -13.74
CA LEU A 27 -8.79 7.29 -14.62
C LEU A 27 -8.39 8.06 -15.87
N HIS A 28 -7.09 8.07 -16.18
CA HIS A 28 -6.58 8.80 -17.33
C HIS A 28 -5.79 7.87 -18.25
N ASN A 29 -6.06 7.95 -19.56
CA ASN A 29 -5.41 7.11 -20.58
C ASN A 29 -3.88 7.26 -20.61
N MET A 30 -3.34 8.38 -20.10
CA MET A 30 -1.89 8.56 -19.98
C MET A 30 -1.23 7.47 -19.11
N TYR A 31 -1.97 6.92 -18.14
CA TYR A 31 -1.51 5.89 -17.21
C TYR A 31 -1.93 4.46 -17.62
N HIS A 32 -2.07 4.20 -18.93
CA HIS A 32 -2.49 2.89 -19.45
C HIS A 32 -1.62 1.71 -18.98
N LYS A 33 -0.36 1.95 -18.58
CA LYS A 33 0.55 0.93 -18.05
C LYS A 33 0.25 0.54 -16.59
N SER A 34 -0.51 1.37 -15.88
CA SER A 34 -0.73 1.31 -14.43
C SER A 34 -2.23 1.45 -14.09
N ASN A 35 -3.08 0.79 -14.88
CA ASN A 35 -4.54 0.74 -14.69
C ASN A 35 -5.21 2.13 -14.60
N GLY A 36 -4.69 3.13 -15.33
CA GLY A 36 -5.28 4.46 -15.38
C GLY A 36 -4.92 5.37 -14.19
N TRP A 37 -3.98 4.96 -13.34
CA TRP A 37 -3.46 5.73 -12.20
C TRP A 37 -1.94 5.87 -12.24
N PRO A 38 -1.34 6.86 -11.54
CA PRO A 38 0.11 6.97 -11.43
C PRO A 38 0.79 5.64 -11.07
N GLU A 39 1.98 5.39 -11.63
CA GLU A 39 2.72 4.13 -11.46
C GLU A 39 2.97 3.79 -9.98
N TRP A 40 3.08 4.79 -9.11
CA TRP A 40 3.18 4.59 -7.67
C TRP A 40 2.04 3.70 -7.13
N PHE A 41 0.79 3.86 -7.60
CA PHE A 41 -0.33 3.00 -7.16
C PHE A 41 -0.22 1.54 -7.60
N SER A 42 0.63 1.24 -8.58
CA SER A 42 0.88 -0.13 -9.02
C SER A 42 1.94 -0.82 -8.17
N CYS A 43 2.76 -0.09 -7.42
CA CYS A 43 3.86 -0.65 -6.62
C CYS A 43 3.34 -1.41 -5.38
N GLY A 44 3.91 -2.58 -5.10
CA GLY A 44 3.54 -3.39 -3.93
C GLY A 44 3.77 -2.66 -2.60
N TRP A 45 4.79 -1.81 -2.51
CA TRP A 45 5.18 -1.09 -1.29
C TRP A 45 4.28 0.08 -0.93
N THR A 46 3.42 0.51 -1.86
CA THR A 46 2.56 1.68 -1.72
C THR A 46 1.68 1.64 -0.49
N LEU A 47 1.19 0.47 -0.07
CA LEU A 47 0.40 0.37 1.15
C LEU A 47 1.22 0.72 2.40
N GLN A 48 2.47 0.25 2.49
CA GLN A 48 3.33 0.60 3.63
C GLN A 48 3.69 2.09 3.59
N GLU A 49 4.06 2.59 2.42
CA GLU A 49 4.41 4.01 2.21
C GLU A 49 3.25 4.97 2.50
N MET A 50 2.01 4.50 2.34
CA MET A 50 0.81 5.32 2.50
C MET A 50 0.17 5.18 3.88
N ILE A 51 -0.03 3.95 4.37
CA ILE A 51 -0.80 3.67 5.59
C ILE A 51 0.04 3.96 6.83
N VAL A 52 1.30 3.53 6.83
CA VAL A 52 2.15 3.51 8.03
C VAL A 52 2.58 4.91 8.50
N PRO A 53 3.11 5.80 7.65
CA PRO A 53 3.55 7.11 8.11
C PRO A 53 2.36 8.02 8.43
N ARG A 54 2.49 8.87 9.47
CA ARG A 54 1.40 9.78 9.88
C ARG A 54 1.17 10.94 8.91
N ASP A 55 2.25 11.42 8.30
CA ASP A 55 2.26 12.54 7.36
C ASP A 55 2.91 12.10 6.04
N VAL A 56 2.18 12.28 4.95
CA VAL A 56 2.63 11.97 3.60
C VAL A 56 2.32 13.15 2.71
N GLN A 57 3.35 13.65 2.03
CA GLN A 57 3.25 14.78 1.12
C GLN A 57 3.55 14.31 -0.31
N PHE A 58 2.66 14.63 -1.23
CA PHE A 58 2.77 14.23 -2.63
C PHE A 58 3.38 15.35 -3.46
N PHE A 59 4.33 14.97 -4.32
CA PHE A 59 5.03 15.86 -5.24
C PHE A 59 4.92 15.32 -6.66
N ASN A 60 4.82 16.23 -7.62
CA ASN A 60 4.82 15.86 -9.04
C ASN A 60 6.25 15.65 -9.57
N LYS A 61 6.37 15.34 -10.87
CA LYS A 61 7.65 15.13 -11.56
C LYS A 61 8.64 16.29 -11.44
N ASP A 62 8.13 17.51 -11.32
CA ASP A 62 8.94 18.73 -11.23
C ASP A 62 9.16 19.16 -9.77
N TRP A 63 8.91 18.28 -8.80
CA TRP A 63 8.97 18.56 -7.35
C TRP A 63 8.05 19.69 -6.89
N HIS A 64 6.97 19.96 -7.62
CA HIS A 64 5.92 20.85 -7.13
C HIS A 64 5.02 20.09 -6.15
N PRO A 65 4.69 20.69 -4.99
CA PRO A 65 3.77 20.08 -4.04
C PRO A 65 2.39 19.96 -4.67
N ILE A 66 1.77 18.81 -4.48
CA ILE A 66 0.40 18.52 -4.95
C ILE A 66 -0.58 18.69 -3.78
N SER A 67 -0.46 17.84 -2.76
CA SER A 67 -1.30 17.84 -1.56
C SER A 67 -0.76 16.81 -0.55
N ASP A 68 -1.42 16.69 0.60
CA ASP A 68 -1.11 15.71 1.64
C ASP A 68 -2.12 14.55 1.67
N LYS A 69 -1.72 13.43 2.28
CA LYS A 69 -2.57 12.22 2.40
C LYS A 69 -3.91 12.49 3.09
N ARG A 70 -3.98 13.34 4.10
CA ARG A 70 -5.23 13.58 4.84
C ARG A 70 -6.22 14.34 3.98
N SER A 71 -5.75 15.33 3.23
CA SER A 71 -6.53 16.08 2.25
C SER A 71 -7.00 15.19 1.08
N LEU A 72 -6.16 14.24 0.67
CA LEU A 72 -6.45 13.31 -0.43
C LEU A 72 -7.17 12.02 -0.02
N SER A 73 -7.54 11.84 1.26
CA SER A 73 -8.01 10.55 1.77
C SER A 73 -9.17 9.94 0.99
N HIS A 74 -10.12 10.76 0.55
CA HIS A 74 -11.28 10.32 -0.23
C HIS A 74 -10.87 9.78 -1.61
N ILE A 75 -9.91 10.45 -2.27
CA ILE A 75 -9.39 10.02 -3.56
C ILE A 75 -8.55 8.76 -3.40
N LEU A 76 -7.70 8.72 -2.37
CA LEU A 76 -6.87 7.55 -2.06
C LEU A 76 -7.72 6.32 -1.72
N GLU A 77 -8.81 6.48 -0.97
CA GLU A 77 -9.77 5.40 -0.70
C GLU A 77 -10.39 4.88 -2.00
N HIS A 78 -10.80 5.77 -2.91
CA HIS A 78 -11.35 5.38 -4.20
C HIS A 78 -10.35 4.57 -5.05
N ILE A 79 -9.06 4.93 -5.02
CA ILE A 79 -8.02 4.27 -5.81
C ILE A 79 -7.59 2.94 -5.20
N THR A 80 -7.39 2.92 -3.88
CA THR A 80 -6.71 1.80 -3.19
C THR A 80 -7.67 0.86 -2.45
N GLY A 81 -8.91 1.29 -2.21
CA GLY A 81 -9.86 0.58 -1.34
C GLY A 81 -9.54 0.69 0.15
N VAL A 82 -8.47 1.41 0.53
CA VAL A 82 -8.09 1.61 1.93
C VAL A 82 -9.01 2.69 2.54
N PRO A 83 -9.75 2.38 3.63
CA PRO A 83 -10.69 3.33 4.21
C PRO A 83 -10.04 4.63 4.69
N GLN A 84 -10.76 5.75 4.60
CA GLN A 84 -10.20 7.05 4.99
C GLN A 84 -9.70 7.12 6.43
N HIS A 85 -10.38 6.43 7.35
CA HIS A 85 -9.97 6.39 8.75
C HIS A 85 -8.61 5.67 8.89
N VAL A 86 -8.38 4.58 8.17
CA VAL A 86 -7.07 3.90 8.13
C VAL A 86 -6.00 4.81 7.54
N LEU A 87 -6.31 5.55 6.48
CA LEU A 87 -5.36 6.50 5.89
C LEU A 87 -4.99 7.65 6.84
N LYS A 88 -5.95 8.15 7.62
CA LYS A 88 -5.77 9.30 8.53
C LYS A 88 -5.16 8.92 9.87
N GLU A 89 -5.54 7.77 10.41
CA GLU A 89 -5.29 7.37 11.80
C GLU A 89 -4.40 6.12 11.93
N GLY A 90 -4.17 5.40 10.82
CA GLY A 90 -3.39 4.17 10.78
C GLY A 90 -4.24 2.92 11.05
N LEU A 91 -3.58 1.76 11.12
CA LEU A 91 -4.25 0.46 11.29
C LEU A 91 -4.90 0.29 12.67
N PHE A 92 -4.37 0.96 13.70
CA PHE A 92 -4.80 0.78 15.10
C PHE A 92 -6.16 1.38 15.42
N SER A 93 -6.71 2.27 14.59
CA SER A 93 -7.98 2.92 14.91
C SER A 93 -9.20 2.05 14.70
N ASN A 94 -9.11 1.02 13.85
CA ASN A 94 -10.24 0.14 13.53
C ASN A 94 -9.90 -1.36 13.47
N CYS A 95 -8.65 -1.76 13.77
CA CYS A 95 -8.18 -3.16 13.78
C CYS A 95 -8.71 -3.97 12.58
N PRO A 96 -8.35 -3.60 11.34
CA PRO A 96 -8.82 -4.29 10.14
C PRO A 96 -8.44 -5.77 10.19
N CYS A 97 -9.35 -6.64 9.76
CA CYS A 97 -9.04 -8.08 9.70
C CYS A 97 -8.03 -8.37 8.59
N ILE A 98 -7.42 -9.56 8.65
CA ILE A 98 -6.40 -9.96 7.67
C ILE A 98 -6.95 -9.89 6.25
N ALA A 99 -8.20 -10.32 6.04
CA ALA A 99 -8.82 -10.27 4.73
C ALA A 99 -8.88 -8.86 4.15
N GLN A 100 -9.17 -7.86 4.98
CA GLN A 100 -9.20 -6.46 4.56
C GLN A 100 -7.81 -5.97 4.18
N ILE A 101 -6.79 -6.28 4.98
CA ILE A 101 -5.41 -5.88 4.68
C ILE A 101 -4.94 -6.54 3.37
N MET A 102 -5.24 -7.82 3.18
CA MET A 102 -4.90 -8.56 1.96
C MET A 102 -5.66 -8.05 0.74
N SER A 103 -6.94 -7.67 0.88
CA SER A 103 -7.74 -7.18 -0.25
C SER A 103 -7.24 -5.84 -0.78
N TRP A 104 -6.66 -4.97 0.06
CA TRP A 104 -6.01 -3.73 -0.39
C TRP A 104 -4.81 -3.97 -1.30
N ALA A 105 -4.12 -5.11 -1.14
CA ALA A 105 -3.01 -5.49 -2.00
C ALA A 105 -3.44 -6.23 -3.27
N ALA A 106 -4.71 -6.63 -3.38
CA ALA A 106 -5.20 -7.45 -4.50
C ALA A 106 -5.17 -6.72 -5.86
N SER A 107 -5.35 -5.40 -5.86
CA SER A 107 -5.38 -4.57 -7.07
C SER A 107 -4.00 -4.16 -7.60
N GLN A 108 -2.93 -4.43 -6.85
CA GLN A 108 -1.57 -3.97 -7.17
C GLN A 108 -0.85 -4.90 -8.15
N ARG A 109 -0.12 -4.29 -9.10
CA ARG A 109 0.72 -5.01 -10.07
C ARG A 109 2.11 -5.24 -9.49
N MET A 110 2.33 -6.42 -8.94
CA MET A 110 3.65 -6.79 -8.41
C MET A 110 4.49 -7.46 -9.49
N THR A 111 5.67 -6.92 -9.74
CA THR A 111 6.65 -7.45 -10.70
C THR A 111 7.25 -8.78 -10.22
N ARG A 112 7.35 -8.99 -8.90
CA ARG A 112 7.82 -10.24 -8.29
C ARG A 112 6.77 -10.79 -7.34
N VAL A 113 6.61 -12.12 -7.33
CA VAL A 113 5.65 -12.80 -6.46
C VAL A 113 6.01 -12.59 -4.98
N GLU A 114 7.31 -12.46 -4.69
CA GLU A 114 7.83 -12.23 -3.35
C GLU A 114 7.50 -10.82 -2.83
N ASP A 115 7.47 -9.82 -3.70
CA ASP A 115 7.15 -8.44 -3.30
C ASP A 115 5.72 -8.34 -2.73
N ARG A 116 4.82 -9.24 -3.15
CA ARG A 116 3.48 -9.38 -2.57
C ARG A 116 3.52 -9.75 -1.09
N ALA A 117 4.38 -10.70 -0.75
CA ALA A 117 4.49 -11.16 0.62
C ALA A 117 5.16 -10.07 1.49
N TYR A 118 6.28 -9.53 1.02
CA TYR A 118 7.08 -8.57 1.79
C TYR A 118 6.37 -7.23 2.01
N SER A 119 5.55 -6.77 1.06
CA SER A 119 4.77 -5.55 1.25
C SER A 119 3.64 -5.68 2.27
N LEU A 120 3.16 -6.90 2.52
CA LEU A 120 2.12 -7.18 3.52
C LEU A 120 2.68 -7.46 4.91
N MET A 121 3.89 -8.01 5.01
CA MET A 121 4.47 -8.44 6.28
C MET A 121 4.47 -7.35 7.35
N GLY A 122 4.84 -6.12 7.00
CA GLY A 122 4.84 -5.00 7.95
C GLY A 122 3.44 -4.63 8.43
N LEU A 123 2.43 -4.71 7.56
CA LEU A 123 1.05 -4.38 7.88
C LEU A 123 0.37 -5.46 8.73
N LEU A 124 0.86 -6.71 8.64
CA LEU A 124 0.36 -7.87 9.36
C LEU A 124 1.21 -8.22 10.60
N ASP A 125 2.22 -7.42 10.91
CA ASP A 125 3.20 -7.67 11.99
C ASP A 125 3.86 -9.07 11.90
N MET A 126 4.22 -9.47 10.68
CA MET A 126 4.84 -10.77 10.39
C MET A 126 6.35 -10.65 10.22
N ASN A 127 7.10 -11.55 10.88
CA ASN A 127 8.54 -11.70 10.70
C ASN A 127 8.85 -13.01 9.96
N MET A 128 9.27 -12.89 8.70
CA MET A 128 9.69 -13.98 7.85
C MET A 128 11.05 -13.67 7.23
N LEU A 129 11.87 -14.68 7.02
CA LEU A 129 13.12 -14.53 6.28
C LEU A 129 12.83 -14.18 4.82
N MET A 130 13.48 -13.12 4.33
CA MET A 130 13.41 -12.72 2.93
C MET A 130 14.21 -13.71 2.06
N LEU A 131 13.53 -14.71 1.50
CA LEU A 131 14.08 -15.70 0.58
C LEU A 131 13.62 -15.39 -0.85
N TYR A 132 14.48 -14.75 -1.64
CA TYR A 132 14.20 -14.50 -3.05
C TYR A 132 14.52 -15.74 -3.90
N GLY A 133 13.65 -16.07 -4.87
CA GLY A 133 13.89 -17.14 -5.84
C GLY A 133 13.25 -18.48 -5.51
N GLU A 134 12.55 -18.61 -4.38
CA GLU A 134 11.79 -19.84 -4.05
C GLU A 134 10.40 -19.90 -4.71
N GLY A 135 9.88 -18.78 -5.22
CA GLY A 135 8.57 -18.69 -5.88
C GLY A 135 7.35 -19.00 -5.00
N LYS A 136 7.55 -19.53 -3.79
CA LYS A 136 6.52 -19.95 -2.82
C LYS A 136 6.38 -19.03 -1.61
N VAL A 137 7.04 -17.87 -1.61
CA VAL A 137 7.09 -16.95 -0.46
C VAL A 137 5.69 -16.49 -0.03
N PHE A 138 4.80 -16.22 -0.98
CA PHE A 138 3.41 -15.83 -0.65
C PHE A 138 2.63 -16.96 0.04
N HIS A 139 2.86 -18.22 -0.36
CA HIS A 139 2.27 -19.38 0.32
C HIS A 139 2.84 -19.53 1.74
N HIS A 140 4.16 -19.34 1.92
CA HIS A 140 4.75 -19.31 3.26
C HIS A 140 4.14 -18.20 4.12
N LEU A 141 3.88 -17.01 3.57
CA LEU A 141 3.20 -15.94 4.31
C LEU A 141 1.80 -16.36 4.74
N GLN A 142 1.02 -16.98 3.85
CA GLN A 142 -0.31 -17.48 4.23
C GLN A 142 -0.25 -18.55 5.32
N LEU A 143 0.73 -19.45 5.26
CA LEU A 143 0.96 -20.46 6.32
C LEU A 143 1.34 -19.81 7.65
N GLU A 144 2.27 -18.86 7.64
CA GLU A 144 2.66 -18.11 8.85
C GLU A 144 1.47 -17.36 9.44
N ILE A 145 0.65 -16.73 8.60
CA ILE A 145 -0.58 -16.09 9.05
C ILE A 145 -1.50 -17.11 9.71
N ILE A 146 -1.76 -18.27 9.11
CA ILE A 146 -2.63 -19.31 9.69
C ILE A 146 -2.06 -19.85 11.01
N HIS A 147 -0.74 -19.95 11.12
CA HIS A 147 -0.07 -20.44 12.31
C HIS A 147 -0.03 -19.42 13.46
N MET A 148 0.22 -18.15 13.14
CA MET A 148 0.43 -17.08 14.11
C MET A 148 -0.86 -16.33 14.46
N LEU A 149 -1.76 -16.17 13.49
CA LEU A 149 -3.00 -15.42 13.63
C LEU A 149 -4.20 -16.35 13.53
N ASN A 150 -4.98 -16.42 14.61
CA ASN A 150 -6.20 -17.22 14.69
C ASN A 150 -7.40 -16.52 13.99
N ASP A 151 -7.15 -15.89 12.84
CA ASP A 151 -8.13 -15.13 12.05
C ASP A 151 -8.51 -15.91 10.78
N HIS A 152 -9.70 -16.52 10.81
CA HIS A 152 -10.25 -17.27 9.69
C HIS A 152 -10.57 -16.41 8.46
N SER A 153 -10.54 -15.07 8.56
CA SER A 153 -10.79 -14.18 7.42
C SER A 153 -9.76 -14.36 6.30
N ILE A 154 -8.60 -14.95 6.57
CA ILE A 154 -7.59 -15.30 5.54
C ILE A 154 -8.15 -16.15 4.38
N PHE A 155 -9.30 -16.80 4.55
CA PHE A 155 -9.96 -17.56 3.47
C PHE A 155 -10.98 -16.75 2.66
N ALA A 156 -11.20 -15.46 2.98
CA ALA A 156 -12.29 -14.64 2.46
C ALA A 156 -11.85 -13.27 1.90
N TRP A 157 -10.60 -13.14 1.44
CA TRP A 157 -10.04 -11.86 0.95
C TRP A 157 -10.19 -11.61 -0.57
N GLY A 158 -10.74 -12.58 -1.31
CA GLY A 158 -10.87 -12.56 -2.78
C GLY A 158 -12.14 -11.93 -3.31
#